data_AF-J3MQT3-F1
#
_entry.id   AF-J3MQT3-F1
#
_cell.length_a   1.000
_cell.length_b   1.000
_cell.length_c   1.000
_cell.angle_alpha   90.00
_cell.angle_beta   90.00
_cell.angle_gamma   90.00
#
_symmetry.space_group_name_H-M   'P 1'
#
loop_
_entity.id
_entity.type
_entity.pdbx_description
1 polymer ?
#
loop_
_entity_poly.entity_id
_entity_poly.type
_entity_poly.pdbx_seq_one_letter_code
_entity_poly.pdbx_strand_id
1 'polypeptide(L)'
;SVWRFLEAWATACRGEDPWSAAPAPTFDRGAVAFPGGEELTRDVLRKHAPNLPVATMPQFLVEGRVNLSRRTFTIAGAQMHRLKQRVAGGLTASPAPPSSFVALAALSWVSFVRSKNSAGAIADDDEEVYLFFFIDCRGRRAA
;
A
#
# COMPACT_ATOMS: atom_id res chain seq x y z
N SER A 1 4.89 -3.37 14.63
CA SER A 1 4.80 -3.63 13.18
C SER A 1 6.02 -4.42 12.75
N VAL A 2 5.99 -5.07 11.57
CA VAL A 2 7.13 -5.86 11.05
C VAL A 2 8.40 -5.01 10.98
N TRP A 3 8.31 -3.77 10.49
CA TRP A 3 9.48 -2.89 10.37
C TRP A 3 10.13 -2.58 11.73
N ARG A 4 9.34 -2.20 12.75
CA ARG A 4 9.89 -1.97 14.11
C ARG A 4 10.50 -3.22 14.72
N PHE A 5 9.93 -4.39 14.44
CA PHE A 5 10.52 -5.66 14.86
C PHE A 5 11.88 -5.89 14.19
N LEU A 6 11.98 -5.69 12.87
CA LEU A 6 13.25 -5.83 12.14
C LEU A 6 14.30 -4.84 12.63
N GLU A 7 13.93 -3.59 12.92
CA GLU A 7 14.81 -2.58 13.51
C GLU A 7 15.31 -3.01 14.91
N ALA A 8 14.40 -3.46 15.77
CA ALA A 8 14.73 -3.94 17.11
C ALA A 8 15.63 -5.19 17.06
N TRP A 9 15.33 -6.12 16.16
CA TRP A 9 16.14 -7.33 15.96
C TRP A 9 17.55 -6.99 15.46
N ALA A 10 17.66 -6.12 14.45
CA ALA A 10 18.95 -5.66 13.95
C ALA A 10 19.77 -4.95 15.04
N THR A 11 19.11 -4.23 15.93
CA THR A 11 19.72 -3.54 17.09
C THR A 11 20.22 -4.53 18.13
N ALA A 12 19.40 -5.53 18.48
CA ALA A 12 19.81 -6.63 19.35
C ALA A 12 21.03 -7.38 18.79
N CYS A 13 21.09 -7.60 17.47
CA CYS A 13 22.25 -8.22 16.82
C CYS A 13 23.55 -7.40 16.94
N ARG A 14 23.47 -6.09 17.22
CA ARG A 14 24.65 -5.23 17.50
C ARG A 14 25.01 -5.17 18.99
N GLY A 15 24.24 -5.82 19.87
CA GLY A 15 24.44 -5.76 21.32
C GLY A 15 23.93 -4.48 21.98
N GLU A 16 23.15 -3.68 21.26
CA GLU A 16 22.50 -2.47 21.75
C GLU A 16 21.12 -2.80 22.36
N ASP A 17 20.63 -1.95 23.28
CA ASP A 17 19.24 -2.06 23.77
C ASP A 17 18.25 -1.67 22.66
N PRO A 18 17.42 -2.62 22.16
CA PRO A 18 16.47 -2.37 21.07
C PRO A 18 15.40 -1.31 21.36
N TRP A 19 15.16 -1.01 22.63
CA TRP A 19 14.09 -0.10 23.07
C TRP A 19 14.62 1.24 23.58
N SER A 20 15.94 1.45 23.56
CA SER A 20 16.56 2.72 23.97
C SER A 20 16.15 3.91 23.09
N ALA A 21 15.99 3.68 21.78
CA ALA A 21 15.68 4.73 20.80
C ALA A 21 14.18 4.85 20.45
N ALA A 22 13.33 3.92 20.91
CA ALA A 22 11.97 3.85 20.44
C ALA A 22 11.04 3.18 21.48
N PRO A 23 9.79 3.66 21.64
CA PRO A 23 8.86 3.09 22.61
C PRO A 23 8.59 1.60 22.32
N ALA A 24 8.47 0.84 23.41
CA ALA A 24 8.11 -0.58 23.38
C ALA A 24 6.79 -0.81 22.62
N PRO A 25 6.63 -1.95 21.95
CA PRO A 25 5.41 -2.26 21.22
C PRO A 25 4.22 -2.39 22.18
N THR A 26 3.12 -1.70 21.87
CA THR A 26 1.85 -1.91 22.56
C THR A 26 1.12 -3.11 21.96
N PHE A 27 0.77 -4.07 22.81
CA PHE A 27 -0.01 -5.25 22.41
C PHE A 27 -1.50 -5.10 22.69
N ASP A 28 -1.88 -4.15 23.53
CA ASP A 28 -3.28 -3.80 23.76
C ASP A 28 -3.91 -3.25 22.47
N ARG A 29 -4.87 -4.00 21.93
CA ARG A 29 -5.63 -3.64 20.73
C ARG A 29 -6.90 -2.85 21.05
N GLY A 30 -7.28 -2.71 22.32
CA GLY A 30 -8.38 -1.85 22.73
C GLY A 30 -8.15 -0.39 22.36
N ALA A 31 -6.89 0.06 22.36
CA ALA A 31 -6.49 1.41 21.96
C ALA A 31 -6.78 1.77 20.49
N VAL A 32 -7.06 0.78 19.63
CA VAL A 32 -7.45 1.00 18.21
C VAL A 32 -8.91 0.63 17.94
N ALA A 33 -9.71 0.42 18.99
CA ALA A 33 -11.13 0.15 18.83
C ALA A 33 -11.83 1.35 18.18
N PHE A 34 -12.64 1.07 17.16
CA PHE A 34 -13.48 2.05 16.49
C PHE A 34 -14.95 1.77 16.82
N PRO A 35 -15.79 2.79 17.11
CA PRO A 35 -17.22 2.58 17.36
C PRO A 35 -17.90 1.81 16.22
N GLY A 36 -18.61 0.72 16.52
CA GLY A 36 -19.20 -0.16 15.50
C GLY A 36 -18.20 -1.06 14.76
N GLY A 37 -16.92 -1.04 15.14
CA GLY A 37 -15.86 -1.84 14.50
C GLY A 37 -16.10 -3.35 14.55
N GLU A 38 -16.79 -3.87 15.56
CA GLU A 38 -17.14 -5.29 15.63
C GLU A 38 -18.17 -5.70 14.57
N GLU A 39 -19.16 -4.85 14.31
CA GLU A 39 -20.17 -5.09 13.27
C GLU A 39 -19.53 -5.03 11.89
N LEU A 40 -18.72 -4.00 11.63
CA LEU A 40 -17.94 -3.90 10.40
C LEU A 40 -17.02 -5.13 10.21
N THR A 41 -16.34 -5.55 11.27
CA THR A 41 -15.47 -6.74 11.21
C THR A 41 -16.30 -7.98 10.87
N ARG A 42 -17.45 -8.17 11.52
CA ARG A 42 -18.35 -9.29 11.25
C ARG A 42 -18.83 -9.30 9.81
N ASP A 43 -19.22 -8.15 9.27
CA ASP A 43 -19.71 -8.03 7.90
C ASP A 43 -18.60 -8.28 6.87
N VAL A 44 -17.40 -7.73 7.10
CA VAL A 44 -16.22 -7.97 6.26
C VAL A 44 -15.85 -9.46 6.27
N LEU A 45 -15.84 -10.09 7.45
CA LEU A 45 -15.54 -11.52 7.57
C LEU A 45 -16.61 -12.38 6.89
N ARG A 46 -17.90 -12.08 7.08
CA ARG A 46 -19.00 -12.80 6.41
C ARG A 46 -18.90 -12.66 4.89
N LYS A 47 -18.53 -11.48 4.40
CA LYS A 47 -18.43 -11.20 2.96
C LYS A 47 -17.20 -11.85 2.31
N HIS A 48 -16.04 -11.79 2.96
CA HIS A 48 -14.76 -12.14 2.33
C HIS A 48 -14.13 -13.43 2.84
N ALA A 49 -14.52 -13.90 4.02
CA ALA A 49 -14.03 -15.13 4.64
C ALA A 49 -15.18 -15.90 5.34
N PRO A 50 -16.27 -16.25 4.62
CA PRO A 50 -17.46 -16.85 5.21
C PRO A 50 -17.20 -18.21 5.87
N ASN A 51 -16.14 -18.91 5.47
CA ASN A 51 -15.82 -20.27 5.92
C ASN A 51 -14.78 -20.32 7.06
N LEU A 52 -14.59 -19.21 7.80
CA LEU A 52 -13.73 -19.23 8.99
C LEU A 52 -14.16 -20.35 9.97
N PRO A 53 -13.20 -21.02 10.64
CA PRO A 53 -11.78 -20.67 10.75
C PRO A 53 -10.92 -21.14 9.58
N VAL A 54 -11.51 -21.79 8.56
CA VAL A 54 -10.78 -22.23 7.36
C VAL A 54 -10.49 -21.01 6.50
N ALA A 55 -9.33 -20.40 6.74
CA ALA A 55 -8.81 -19.30 5.94
C ALA A 55 -8.26 -19.84 4.61
N THR A 56 -9.13 -20.01 3.61
CA THR A 56 -8.69 -20.32 2.26
C THR A 56 -8.14 -19.06 1.62
N MET A 57 -6.88 -19.08 1.18
CA MET A 57 -6.34 -17.98 0.37
C MET A 57 -7.16 -17.87 -0.91
N PRO A 58 -7.74 -16.69 -1.22
CA PRO A 58 -8.46 -16.50 -2.47
C PRO A 58 -7.61 -16.96 -3.65
N GLN A 59 -8.17 -17.78 -4.53
CA GLN A 59 -7.44 -18.48 -5.59
C GLN A 59 -6.71 -17.51 -6.54
N PHE A 60 -7.27 -16.31 -6.75
CA PHE A 60 -6.62 -15.24 -7.53
C PHE A 60 -5.30 -14.74 -6.91
N LEU A 61 -5.12 -14.83 -5.59
CA LEU A 61 -3.86 -14.49 -4.93
C LEU A 61 -2.79 -15.59 -5.09
N VAL A 62 -3.20 -16.81 -5.44
CA VAL A 62 -2.33 -17.99 -5.52
C VAL A 62 -1.96 -18.29 -6.97
N GLU A 63 -2.95 -18.48 -7.85
CA GLU A 63 -2.75 -18.87 -9.24
C GLU A 63 -2.11 -17.77 -10.09
N GLY A 64 -2.46 -16.50 -9.83
CA GLY A 64 -1.86 -15.37 -10.53
C GLY A 64 -0.38 -15.15 -10.20
N ARG A 65 0.11 -15.64 -9.05
CA ARG A 65 1.50 -15.37 -8.62
C ARG A 65 2.54 -16.28 -9.28
N VAL A 66 2.17 -17.49 -9.68
CA VAL A 66 3.13 -18.49 -10.20
C VAL A 66 3.62 -18.21 -11.62
N ASN A 67 2.88 -17.41 -12.40
CA ASN A 67 3.23 -17.09 -13.80
C ASN A 67 3.65 -15.63 -14.04
N LEU A 68 3.85 -14.83 -13.00
CA LEU A 68 4.25 -13.42 -13.13
C LEU A 68 5.74 -13.23 -12.82
N SER A 69 6.45 -12.52 -13.70
CA SER A 69 7.81 -12.08 -13.41
C SER A 69 7.80 -10.89 -12.45
N ARG A 70 8.60 -10.95 -11.38
CA ARG A 70 8.88 -9.79 -10.52
C ARG A 70 10.01 -8.96 -11.14
N ARG A 71 9.80 -7.66 -11.32
CA ARG A 71 10.83 -6.71 -11.77
C ARG A 71 10.90 -5.50 -10.85
N THR A 72 12.12 -5.00 -10.65
CA THR A 72 12.41 -3.81 -9.86
C THR A 72 12.83 -2.68 -10.78
N PHE A 73 12.22 -1.52 -10.62
CA PHE A 73 12.57 -0.30 -11.36
C PHE A 73 13.08 0.75 -10.37
N THR A 74 14.23 1.34 -10.67
CA THR A 74 14.84 2.38 -9.85
C THR A 74 14.62 3.74 -10.49
N ILE A 75 14.20 4.72 -9.69
CA ILE A 75 14.02 6.10 -10.14
C ILE A 75 14.96 6.99 -9.33
N ALA A 76 15.93 7.58 -10.01
CA ALA A 76 16.94 8.45 -9.40
C ALA A 76 16.34 9.81 -8.99
N GLY A 77 17.02 10.53 -8.08
CA GLY A 77 16.56 11.82 -7.56
C GLY A 77 16.25 12.86 -8.65
N ALA A 78 17.12 12.98 -9.67
CA ALA A 78 16.90 13.89 -10.79
C ALA A 78 15.68 13.50 -11.64
N GLN A 79 15.44 12.20 -11.84
CA GLN A 79 14.27 11.69 -12.56
C GLN A 79 12.99 11.95 -11.76
N MET A 80 13.02 11.72 -10.44
CA MET A 80 11.92 12.04 -9.53
C MET A 80 11.56 13.52 -9.57
N HIS A 81 12.57 14.41 -9.52
CA HIS A 81 12.33 15.85 -9.60
C HIS A 81 11.66 16.23 -10.92
N ARG A 82 12.18 15.75 -12.05
CA ARG A 82 11.57 15.98 -13.38
C ARG A 82 10.14 15.45 -13.47
N LEU A 83 9.87 14.28 -12.90
CA LEU A 83 8.53 13.69 -12.87
C LEU A 83 7.55 14.60 -12.11
N LYS A 84 7.92 15.04 -10.90
CA LYS A 84 7.08 15.95 -10.10
C LYS A 84 6.78 17.25 -10.83
N GLN A 85 7.78 17.85 -11.48
CA GLN A 85 7.58 19.09 -12.25
C GLN A 85 6.66 18.88 -13.45
N ARG A 86 6.78 17.75 -14.16
CA ARG A 86 5.86 17.41 -15.25
C ARG A 86 4.42 17.23 -14.78
N VAL A 87 4.21 16.56 -13.65
CA VAL A 87 2.87 16.41 -13.09
C VAL A 87 2.32 17.77 -12.66
N ALA A 88 3.12 18.59 -11.98
CA ALA A 88 2.71 19.93 -11.56
C ALA A 88 2.33 20.83 -12.76
N GLY A 89 3.15 20.84 -13.81
CA GLY A 89 2.90 21.64 -15.01
C GLY A 89 1.68 21.19 -15.83
N GLY A 90 1.18 19.96 -15.62
CA GLY A 90 -0.05 19.47 -16.25
C GLY A 90 -1.32 19.71 -15.42
N LEU A 91 -1.20 20.12 -14.15
CA LEU A 91 -2.34 20.41 -13.29
C LEU A 91 -2.71 21.89 -13.40
N THR A 92 -3.91 22.17 -13.92
CA THR A 92 -4.44 23.54 -14.07
C THR A 92 -4.75 24.22 -12.73
N ALA A 93 -4.78 23.47 -11.62
CA ALA A 93 -5.35 23.92 -10.35
C ALA A 93 -4.39 23.87 -9.13
N SER A 94 -3.15 23.41 -9.26
CA SER A 94 -2.22 23.29 -8.10
C SER A 94 -0.84 23.87 -8.39
N PRO A 95 -0.41 24.92 -7.67
CA PRO A 95 0.92 25.51 -7.84
C PRO A 95 2.05 24.65 -7.22
N ALA A 96 1.72 23.69 -6.33
CA ALA A 96 2.71 22.88 -5.64
C ALA A 96 2.93 21.51 -6.31
N PRO A 97 4.19 21.04 -6.42
CA PRO A 97 4.48 19.72 -6.95
C PRO A 97 3.98 18.61 -6.02
N PRO A 98 3.55 17.45 -6.58
CA PRO A 98 3.08 16.34 -5.77
C PRO A 98 4.19 15.70 -4.92
N SER A 99 3.77 14.93 -3.90
CA SER A 99 4.71 14.09 -3.15
C SER A 99 5.36 13.03 -4.06
N SER A 100 6.53 12.50 -3.66
CA SER A 100 7.21 11.45 -4.44
C SER A 100 6.35 10.21 -4.59
N PHE A 101 5.58 9.87 -3.54
CA PHE A 101 4.66 8.75 -3.55
C PHE A 101 3.57 8.93 -4.61
N VAL A 102 2.88 10.08 -4.61
CA VAL A 102 1.80 10.37 -5.57
C VAL A 102 2.33 10.38 -7.00
N ALA A 103 3.49 10.99 -7.23
CA ALA A 103 4.12 11.02 -8.55
C ALA A 103 4.43 9.61 -9.07
N LEU A 104 4.99 8.73 -8.23
CA LEU A 104 5.28 7.34 -8.59
C LEU A 104 4.04 6.48 -8.76
N ALA A 105 3.07 6.64 -7.86
CA ALA A 105 1.78 5.98 -7.93
C ALA A 105 1.08 6.27 -9.27
N ALA A 106 0.96 7.55 -9.62
CA ALA A 106 0.35 7.99 -10.87
C ALA A 106 1.12 7.46 -12.10
N LEU A 107 2.45 7.58 -12.11
CA LEU A 107 3.27 7.06 -13.21
C LEU A 107 3.12 5.55 -13.38
N SER A 108 3.17 4.80 -12.28
CA SER A 108 3.06 3.34 -12.29
C SER A 108 1.68 2.91 -12.76
N TRP A 109 0.64 3.59 -12.28
CA TRP A 109 -0.74 3.36 -12.65
C TRP A 109 -0.97 3.55 -14.14
N VAL A 110 -0.64 4.74 -14.66
CA VAL A 110 -0.82 5.06 -16.09
C VAL A 110 0.01 4.12 -16.96
N SER A 111 1.24 3.79 -16.56
CA SER A 111 2.07 2.83 -17.31
C SER A 111 1.47 1.43 -17.33
N PHE A 112 0.90 0.98 -16.20
CA PHE A 112 0.25 -0.32 -16.09
C PHE A 112 -1.00 -0.38 -16.96
N VAL A 113 -1.92 0.59 -16.82
CA VAL A 113 -3.15 0.67 -17.63
C VAL A 113 -2.82 0.69 -19.12
N ARG A 114 -1.88 1.56 -19.54
CA ARG A 114 -1.47 1.64 -20.95
C ARG A 114 -0.91 0.33 -21.49
N SER A 115 -0.04 -0.35 -20.72
CA SER A 115 0.54 -1.61 -21.16
C SER A 115 -0.48 -2.74 -21.26
N LYS A 116 -1.48 -2.77 -20.38
CA LYS A 116 -2.57 -3.77 -20.40
C LYS A 116 -3.58 -3.51 -21.51
N ASN A 117 -3.96 -2.24 -21.73
CA ASN A 117 -4.81 -1.84 -22.85
C ASN A 117 -4.13 -2.17 -24.19
N SER A 118 -2.84 -1.86 -24.36
CA SER A 118 -2.08 -2.22 -25.58
C SER A 118 -1.97 -3.73 -25.81
N ALA A 119 -2.08 -4.54 -24.74
CA ALA A 119 -2.09 -6.00 -24.82
C ALA A 119 -3.50 -6.60 -25.00
N GLY A 120 -4.54 -5.77 -25.16
CA GLY A 120 -5.94 -6.21 -25.25
C GLY A 120 -6.49 -6.83 -23.96
N ALA A 121 -5.84 -6.59 -22.82
CA ALA A 121 -6.23 -7.15 -21.53
C ALA A 121 -7.21 -6.26 -20.75
N ILE A 122 -7.43 -5.04 -21.22
CA ILE A 122 -8.50 -4.13 -20.79
C ILE A 122 -9.32 -3.92 -22.05
N ALA A 123 -10.55 -4.42 -22.05
CA ALA A 123 -11.28 -4.71 -23.29
C ALA A 123 -12.08 -3.52 -23.83
N ASP A 124 -12.40 -2.55 -22.97
CA ASP A 124 -13.21 -1.38 -23.31
C ASP A 124 -12.67 -0.11 -22.66
N ASP A 125 -12.89 1.04 -23.29
CA ASP A 125 -12.49 2.35 -22.72
C ASP A 125 -13.32 2.70 -21.46
N ASP A 126 -14.47 2.04 -21.29
CA ASP A 126 -15.37 2.18 -20.14
C ASP A 126 -15.06 1.21 -18.98
N GLU A 127 -14.02 0.38 -19.08
CA GLU A 127 -13.65 -0.55 -18.01
C GLU A 127 -13.05 0.21 -16.79
N GLU A 128 -13.72 0.11 -15.64
CA GLU A 128 -13.27 0.75 -14.41
C GLU A 128 -11.99 0.10 -13.88
N VAL A 129 -10.91 0.89 -13.84
CA VAL A 129 -9.64 0.43 -13.29
C VAL A 129 -9.41 1.08 -11.91
N TYR A 130 -9.08 0.27 -10.91
CA TYR A 130 -8.94 0.70 -9.51
C TYR A 130 -7.51 0.62 -8.98
N LEU A 131 -7.06 1.68 -8.32
CA LEU A 131 -5.76 1.75 -7.65
C LEU A 131 -5.94 1.85 -6.13
N PHE A 132 -5.41 0.86 -5.41
CA PHE A 132 -5.52 0.78 -3.95
C PHE A 132 -4.16 0.99 -3.27
N PHE A 133 -4.19 1.68 -2.13
CA PHE A 133 -3.02 1.86 -1.27
C PHE A 133 -3.37 1.61 0.19
N PHE A 134 -2.43 1.03 0.93
CA PHE A 134 -2.50 0.98 2.38
C PHE A 134 -1.94 2.27 2.96
N ILE A 135 -2.65 2.84 3.94
CA ILE A 135 -2.25 4.07 4.63
C ILE A 135 -1.97 3.73 6.08
N ASP A 136 -0.90 4.32 6.63
CA ASP A 136 -0.63 4.26 8.06
C ASP A 136 -1.56 5.23 8.80
N CYS A 137 -2.46 4.67 9.62
CA CYS A 137 -3.43 5.42 10.40
C CYS A 137 -2.90 5.87 11.78
N ARG A 138 -1.71 5.45 12.19
CA ARG A 138 -1.14 5.85 13.49
C ARG A 138 -0.98 7.37 13.56
N GLY A 139 -1.42 7.97 14.66
CA GLY A 139 -1.34 9.43 14.88
C GLY A 139 -2.38 10.25 14.09
N ARG A 140 -3.27 9.61 13.32
CA ARG A 140 -4.42 10.27 12.71
C ARG A 140 -5.59 10.20 13.69
N ARG A 141 -6.27 11.33 13.93
CA ARG A 141 -7.56 11.32 14.64
C ARG A 141 -8.57 10.56 13.78
N ALA A 142 -9.40 9.73 14.42
CA ALA A 142 -10.60 9.22 13.75
C ALA A 142 -11.40 10.42 13.26
N ALA A 143 -11.76 10.41 11.98
CA ALA A 143 -12.65 11.41 11.40
C ALA A 143 -14.07 11.25 11.96
#